data_AF-A0A2S7QBV1-F1
#
_entry.id   AF-A0A2S7QBV1-F1
#
_cell.length_a   1.000
_cell.length_b   1.000
_cell.length_c   1.000
_cell.angle_alpha   90.00
_cell.angle_beta   90.00
_cell.angle_gamma   90.00
#
_symmetry.space_group_name_H-M   'P 1'
#
loop_
_entity.id
_entity.type
_entity.pdbx_description
1 polymer ?
#
loop_
_entity_poly.entity_id
_entity_poly.type
_entity_poly.pdbx_seq_one_letter_code
_entity_poly.pdbx_strand_id
1 'polypeptide(L)'
;MVLSQHIKSHQQSFVHKRLLSADFVPSAILTGNHLILTPDIARKAREVGFPFNPNYKGEITGFDLRNAKCSEEENCAIRIQKIDPKASLSEIFDIITHGKVLSFHLNPAVEGVYSHAAARLVFLTRAAAESFIGDADSNEGLQIRKQRIDALWNRDKVCPAETHYQKKSRVIRVKGPVDKLSVKMLDKFFKSKFAFQLVASKEWIERDGYKVVEMSFSSIRAQSESAVKCFREFFGKIESEEWKVWYSRDPCSPVETSAYPQRNLRSLENWR
;
A
#
# COMPACT_ATOMS: atom_id res chain seq x y z
N MET A 1 43.61 -7.97 -28.04
CA MET A 1 42.25 -7.39 -27.96
C MET A 1 41.18 -8.49 -28.05
N VAL A 2 41.24 -9.56 -27.24
CA VAL A 2 40.16 -10.56 -27.10
C VAL A 2 40.35 -11.23 -25.73
N LEU A 3 39.85 -10.64 -24.65
CA LEU A 3 39.81 -11.27 -23.31
C LEU A 3 38.88 -10.52 -22.33
N SER A 4 38.45 -9.29 -22.67
CA SER A 4 37.52 -8.50 -21.83
C SER A 4 36.03 -8.79 -22.11
N GLN A 5 35.68 -9.54 -23.17
CA GLN A 5 34.28 -9.77 -23.56
C GLN A 5 33.65 -11.05 -22.96
N HIS A 6 34.43 -11.98 -22.40
CA HIS A 6 33.89 -13.25 -21.85
C HIS A 6 33.55 -13.21 -20.35
N ILE A 7 34.03 -12.21 -19.61
CA ILE A 7 33.71 -12.09 -18.17
C ILE A 7 32.37 -11.36 -17.94
N LYS A 8 31.97 -10.45 -18.85
CA LYS A 8 30.70 -9.71 -18.73
C LYS A 8 29.46 -10.56 -19.05
N SER A 9 29.56 -11.53 -19.98
CA SER A 9 28.42 -12.39 -20.33
C SER A 9 28.12 -13.43 -19.23
N HIS A 10 29.15 -13.96 -18.57
CA HIS A 10 28.96 -14.94 -17.50
C HIS A 10 28.36 -14.33 -16.23
N GLN A 11 28.77 -13.13 -15.82
CA GLN A 11 28.15 -12.44 -14.66
C GLN A 11 26.69 -12.03 -14.93
N GLN A 12 26.35 -11.54 -16.14
CA GLN A 12 24.96 -11.25 -16.49
C GLN A 12 24.09 -12.52 -16.51
N SER A 13 24.62 -13.64 -17.03
CA SER A 13 23.90 -14.91 -17.05
C SER A 13 23.72 -15.53 -15.64
N PHE A 14 24.69 -15.34 -14.74
CA PHE A 14 24.66 -15.88 -13.38
C PHE A 14 23.68 -15.13 -12.47
N VAL A 15 23.62 -13.80 -12.60
CA VAL A 15 22.63 -12.98 -11.89
C VAL A 15 21.22 -13.30 -12.39
N HIS A 16 21.04 -13.59 -13.69
CA HIS A 16 19.75 -14.00 -14.24
C HIS A 16 19.32 -15.41 -13.77
N LYS A 17 20.26 -16.36 -13.66
CA LYS A 17 19.97 -17.75 -13.25
C LYS A 17 19.69 -17.93 -11.76
N ARG A 18 20.28 -17.12 -10.87
CA ARG A 18 20.08 -17.25 -9.41
C ARG A 18 18.77 -16.66 -8.88
N LEU A 19 18.06 -15.86 -9.66
CA LEU A 19 16.76 -15.29 -9.29
C LEU A 19 15.61 -16.33 -9.29
N LEU A 20 15.86 -17.61 -9.61
CA LEU A 20 14.84 -18.63 -9.90
C LEU A 20 14.78 -19.81 -8.90
N SER A 21 15.26 -19.69 -7.65
CA SER A 21 15.32 -20.89 -6.78
C SER A 21 14.89 -20.74 -5.32
N ALA A 22 13.93 -19.84 -5.08
CA ALA A 22 12.78 -20.12 -4.21
C ALA A 22 11.79 -18.99 -4.45
N ASP A 23 10.88 -19.27 -5.38
CA ASP A 23 10.13 -18.25 -6.10
C ASP A 23 9.03 -17.69 -5.21
N PHE A 24 8.98 -16.36 -5.08
CA PHE A 24 7.76 -15.69 -4.65
C PHE A 24 6.62 -16.21 -5.53
N VAL A 25 5.66 -16.88 -4.91
CA VAL A 25 4.48 -17.39 -5.62
C VAL A 25 3.64 -16.19 -6.04
N PRO A 26 3.42 -15.97 -7.36
CA PRO A 26 2.57 -14.88 -7.82
C PRO A 26 1.17 -14.99 -7.21
N SER A 27 0.50 -13.85 -7.03
CA SER A 27 -0.85 -13.87 -6.45
C SER A 27 -1.82 -14.70 -7.30
N ALA A 28 -2.78 -15.36 -6.64
CA ALA A 28 -3.80 -16.18 -7.30
C ALA A 28 -4.56 -15.42 -8.41
N ILE A 29 -4.75 -14.11 -8.24
CA ILE A 29 -5.35 -13.22 -9.26
C ILE A 29 -4.58 -13.27 -10.58
N LEU A 30 -3.25 -13.35 -10.54
CA LEU A 30 -2.42 -13.39 -11.75
C LEU A 30 -2.36 -14.80 -12.38
N THR A 31 -2.57 -15.85 -11.60
CA THR A 31 -2.50 -17.24 -12.08
C THR A 31 -3.86 -17.82 -12.47
N GLY A 32 -4.96 -17.11 -12.18
CA GLY A 32 -6.33 -17.57 -12.45
C GLY A 32 -6.77 -18.74 -11.57
N ASN A 33 -5.94 -19.16 -10.61
CA ASN A 33 -6.23 -20.29 -9.74
C ASN A 33 -7.21 -19.88 -8.63
N HIS A 34 -8.23 -20.70 -8.43
CA HIS A 34 -9.07 -20.64 -7.24
C HIS A 34 -8.37 -21.39 -6.10
N LEU A 35 -8.06 -20.70 -5.01
CA LEU A 35 -7.50 -21.37 -3.82
C LEU A 35 -8.60 -22.15 -3.09
N ILE A 36 -8.33 -23.43 -2.83
CA ILE A 36 -9.23 -24.37 -2.16
C ILE A 36 -9.31 -23.99 -0.68
N LEU A 37 -10.52 -23.87 -0.13
CA LEU A 37 -10.74 -23.70 1.30
C LEU A 37 -10.18 -24.93 2.04
N THR A 38 -9.15 -24.72 2.86
CA THR A 38 -8.66 -25.79 3.73
C THR A 38 -9.74 -26.17 4.75
N PRO A 39 -9.80 -27.44 5.20
CA PRO A 39 -10.76 -27.87 6.20
C PRO A 39 -10.73 -27.01 7.48
N ASP A 40 -9.54 -26.54 7.88
CA ASP A 40 -9.37 -25.67 9.03
C ASP A 40 -9.98 -24.28 8.85
N ILE A 41 -9.76 -23.65 7.68
CA ILE A 41 -10.37 -22.36 7.36
C ILE A 41 -11.88 -22.51 7.27
N ALA A 42 -12.37 -23.62 6.69
CA ALA A 42 -13.80 -23.90 6.58
C ALA A 42 -14.45 -24.08 7.96
N ARG A 43 -13.77 -24.76 8.90
CA ARG A 43 -14.22 -24.89 10.29
C ARG A 43 -14.29 -23.53 10.98
N LYS A 44 -13.22 -22.73 10.92
CA LYS A 44 -13.18 -21.40 11.55
C LYS A 44 -14.22 -20.46 10.94
N ALA A 45 -14.43 -20.51 9.62
CA ALA A 45 -15.46 -19.74 8.93
C ALA A 45 -16.86 -20.05 9.47
N ARG A 46 -17.20 -21.34 9.68
CA ARG A 46 -18.48 -21.72 10.30
C ARG A 46 -18.61 -21.22 11.74
N GLU A 47 -17.55 -21.33 12.54
CA GLU A 47 -17.55 -20.87 13.95
C GLU A 47 -17.78 -19.36 14.10
N VAL A 48 -17.38 -18.57 13.10
CA VAL A 48 -17.60 -17.11 13.09
C VAL A 48 -18.84 -16.69 12.31
N GLY A 49 -19.62 -17.63 11.79
CA GLY A 49 -20.77 -17.34 10.94
C GLY A 49 -20.41 -16.62 9.63
N PHE A 50 -19.21 -16.87 9.09
CA PHE A 50 -18.72 -16.23 7.88
C PHE A 50 -19.62 -16.61 6.69
N PRO A 51 -20.27 -15.64 6.01
CA PRO A 51 -21.10 -15.93 4.86
C PRO A 51 -20.23 -16.31 3.67
N PHE A 52 -20.42 -17.52 3.14
CA PHE A 52 -19.73 -17.95 1.93
C PHE A 52 -20.40 -17.36 0.70
N ASN A 53 -19.69 -16.49 -0.02
CA ASN A 53 -20.09 -16.07 -1.36
C ASN A 53 -19.43 -17.00 -2.40
N PRO A 54 -20.20 -17.80 -3.16
CA PRO A 54 -19.64 -18.72 -4.16
C PRO A 54 -18.92 -17.99 -5.31
N ASN A 55 -19.17 -16.69 -5.48
CA ASN A 55 -18.49 -15.86 -6.49
C ASN A 55 -17.19 -15.22 -5.97
N TYR A 56 -16.88 -15.31 -4.67
CA TYR A 56 -15.64 -14.77 -4.13
C TYR A 56 -14.45 -15.62 -4.58
N LYS A 57 -13.56 -15.02 -5.39
CA LYS A 57 -12.37 -15.68 -5.94
C LYS A 57 -11.10 -15.49 -5.11
N GLY A 58 -11.20 -14.76 -4.00
CA GLY A 58 -10.07 -14.52 -3.10
C GLY A 58 -9.89 -15.65 -2.09
N GLU A 59 -8.75 -15.64 -1.42
CA GLU A 59 -8.51 -16.51 -0.27
C GLU A 59 -9.27 -15.98 0.96
N ILE A 60 -9.89 -16.88 1.73
CA ILE A 60 -10.41 -16.55 3.06
C ILE A 60 -9.24 -16.68 4.04
N THR A 61 -8.81 -15.55 4.59
CA THR A 61 -7.65 -15.48 5.48
C THR A 61 -8.09 -15.22 6.92
N GLY A 62 -7.15 -15.31 7.88
CA GLY A 62 -7.43 -14.91 9.27
C GLY A 62 -7.92 -13.47 9.40
N PHE A 63 -7.53 -12.59 8.47
CA PHE A 63 -8.04 -11.23 8.38
C PHE A 63 -9.55 -11.20 8.10
N ASP A 64 -10.02 -12.01 7.17
CA ASP A 64 -11.44 -12.05 6.78
C ASP A 64 -12.29 -12.62 7.93
N LEU A 65 -11.81 -13.68 8.57
CA LEU A 65 -12.47 -14.30 9.72
C LEU A 65 -12.56 -13.37 10.92
N ARG A 66 -11.50 -12.60 11.19
CA ARG A 66 -11.50 -11.58 12.25
C ARG A 66 -12.55 -10.50 11.98
N ASN A 67 -12.56 -9.98 10.76
CA ASN A 67 -13.42 -8.85 10.39
C ASN A 67 -14.91 -9.23 10.28
N ALA A 68 -15.24 -10.51 10.08
CA ALA A 68 -16.62 -10.98 10.13
C ALA A 68 -17.31 -10.75 11.50
N LYS A 69 -16.52 -10.58 12.57
CA LYS A 69 -17.00 -10.24 13.91
C LYS A 69 -16.83 -8.76 14.28
N CYS A 70 -16.40 -7.92 13.34
CA CYS A 70 -16.20 -6.50 13.60
C CYS A 70 -17.52 -5.82 13.99
N SER A 71 -17.53 -5.09 15.12
CA SER A 71 -18.68 -4.26 15.49
C SER A 71 -18.74 -2.96 14.67
N GLU A 72 -19.83 -2.21 14.77
CA GLU A 72 -19.94 -0.90 14.09
C GLU A 72 -18.98 0.14 14.70
N GLU A 73 -18.80 0.08 16.02
CA GLU A 73 -17.95 0.97 16.82
C GLU A 73 -16.47 0.73 16.52
N GLU A 74 -16.11 -0.48 16.11
CA GLU A 74 -14.76 -0.85 15.72
C GLU A 74 -14.50 -0.65 14.20
N ASN A 75 -15.52 -0.35 13.41
CA ASN A 75 -15.39 -0.33 11.96
C ASN A 75 -14.44 0.78 11.50
N CYS A 76 -13.39 0.41 10.76
CA CYS A 76 -12.41 1.32 10.17
C CYS A 76 -12.59 1.48 8.65
N ALA A 77 -13.64 0.87 8.08
CA ALA A 77 -13.91 0.86 6.65
C ALA A 77 -14.97 1.91 6.26
N ILE A 78 -14.65 2.66 5.22
CA ILE A 78 -15.46 3.76 4.68
C ILE A 78 -15.75 3.47 3.20
N ARG A 79 -16.99 3.74 2.81
CA ARG A 79 -17.42 3.84 1.42
C ARG A 79 -17.42 5.31 1.02
N ILE A 80 -16.60 5.64 0.03
CA ILE A 80 -16.57 6.96 -0.60
C ILE A 80 -17.41 6.90 -1.87
N GLN A 81 -18.28 7.88 -2.08
CA GLN A 81 -19.12 8.02 -3.27
C GLN A 81 -18.92 9.39 -3.92
N LYS A 82 -19.48 9.55 -5.12
CA LYS A 82 -19.40 10.78 -5.92
C LYS A 82 -17.96 11.20 -6.23
N ILE A 83 -17.07 10.23 -6.45
CA ILE A 83 -15.73 10.53 -6.98
C ILE A 83 -15.89 10.87 -8.46
N ASP A 84 -15.32 11.99 -8.90
CA ASP A 84 -15.26 12.37 -10.32
C ASP A 84 -14.66 11.20 -11.12
N PRO A 85 -15.32 10.71 -12.19
CA PRO A 85 -14.84 9.57 -12.98
C PRO A 85 -13.45 9.77 -13.61
N LYS A 86 -12.98 11.02 -13.73
CA LYS A 86 -11.67 11.38 -14.27
C LYS A 86 -10.63 11.67 -13.18
N ALA A 87 -11.01 11.54 -11.90
CA ALA A 87 -10.07 11.72 -10.80
C ALA A 87 -8.97 10.65 -10.83
N SER A 88 -7.73 11.10 -10.80
CA SER A 88 -6.56 10.27 -10.62
C SER A 88 -6.45 9.77 -9.18
N LEU A 89 -5.68 8.70 -8.97
CA LEU A 89 -5.36 8.23 -7.62
C LEU A 89 -4.64 9.31 -6.80
N SER A 90 -3.79 10.15 -7.41
CA SER A 90 -3.14 11.24 -6.66
C SER A 90 -4.17 12.23 -6.12
N GLU A 91 -5.08 12.71 -6.98
CA GLU A 91 -6.14 13.64 -6.56
C GLU A 91 -7.04 13.05 -5.46
N ILE A 92 -7.32 11.74 -5.52
CA ILE A 92 -8.08 11.05 -4.47
C ILE A 92 -7.28 10.98 -3.17
N PHE A 93 -5.99 10.66 -3.23
CA PHE A 93 -5.14 10.53 -2.03
C PHE A 93 -4.74 11.88 -1.43
N ASP A 94 -4.86 12.99 -2.17
CA ASP A 94 -4.59 14.34 -1.65
C ASP A 94 -5.57 14.76 -0.54
N ILE A 95 -6.80 14.25 -0.56
CA ILE A 95 -7.80 14.49 0.50
C ILE A 95 -7.72 13.50 1.67
N ILE A 96 -6.93 12.43 1.55
CA ILE A 96 -6.82 11.39 2.57
C ILE A 96 -5.63 11.71 3.47
N THR A 97 -5.87 12.48 4.53
CA THR A 97 -4.81 12.98 5.45
C THR A 97 -4.98 12.53 6.92
N HIS A 98 -5.94 11.64 7.18
CA HIS A 98 -6.47 11.35 8.51
C HIS A 98 -5.80 10.16 9.21
N GLY A 99 -5.08 9.33 8.47
CA GLY A 99 -4.38 8.17 8.98
C GLY A 99 -3.81 7.27 7.89
N LYS A 100 -2.99 6.31 8.31
CA LYS A 100 -2.43 5.29 7.41
C LYS A 100 -3.54 4.46 6.75
N VAL A 101 -3.38 4.20 5.46
CA VAL A 101 -4.35 3.45 4.65
C VAL A 101 -4.00 1.97 4.64
N LEU A 102 -4.80 1.16 5.34
CA LEU A 102 -4.65 -0.30 5.35
C LEU A 102 -4.94 -0.87 3.96
N SER A 103 -6.06 -0.45 3.37
CA SER A 103 -6.58 -0.96 2.10
C SER A 103 -7.38 0.12 1.39
N PHE A 104 -7.23 0.19 0.07
CA PHE A 104 -8.00 1.05 -0.81
C PHE A 104 -8.39 0.29 -2.07
N HIS A 105 -9.65 0.43 -2.49
CA HIS A 105 -10.14 -0.14 -3.74
C HIS A 105 -11.06 0.85 -4.44
N LEU A 106 -10.68 1.27 -5.66
CA LEU A 106 -11.49 2.14 -6.50
C LEU A 106 -12.37 1.31 -7.43
N ASN A 107 -13.67 1.55 -7.37
CA ASN A 107 -14.64 1.11 -8.36
C ASN A 107 -14.83 2.25 -9.37
N PRO A 108 -14.36 2.12 -10.62
CA PRO A 108 -14.55 3.16 -11.62
C PRO A 108 -16.03 3.35 -11.93
N ALA A 109 -16.37 4.52 -12.46
CA ALA A 109 -17.67 4.76 -13.07
C ALA A 109 -17.88 3.78 -14.24
N VAL A 110 -19.12 3.37 -14.45
CA VAL A 110 -19.52 2.48 -15.55
C VAL A 110 -20.47 3.28 -16.42
N GLU A 111 -20.05 3.56 -17.66
CA GLU A 111 -20.85 4.32 -18.61
C GLU A 111 -22.26 3.73 -18.75
N GLY A 112 -23.28 4.58 -18.69
CA GLY A 112 -24.69 4.15 -18.73
C GLY A 112 -25.24 3.50 -17.45
N VAL A 113 -24.41 3.22 -16.44
CA VAL A 113 -24.85 2.57 -15.18
C VAL A 113 -24.56 3.44 -13.96
N TYR A 114 -23.32 3.88 -13.80
CA TYR A 114 -22.87 4.72 -12.69
C TYR A 114 -22.10 5.92 -13.22
N SER A 115 -22.65 7.12 -13.02
CA SER A 115 -22.04 8.38 -13.47
C SER A 115 -20.78 8.77 -12.70
N HIS A 116 -20.55 8.15 -11.54
CA HIS A 116 -19.46 8.47 -10.63
C HIS A 116 -18.70 7.22 -10.21
N ALA A 117 -17.42 7.39 -9.92
CA ALA A 117 -16.64 6.37 -9.25
C ALA A 117 -17.00 6.32 -7.75
N ALA A 118 -16.70 5.19 -7.13
CA ALA A 118 -16.83 4.98 -5.69
C ALA A 118 -15.59 4.23 -5.18
N ALA A 119 -15.24 4.39 -3.92
CA ALA A 119 -14.10 3.68 -3.35
C ALA A 119 -14.44 3.04 -2.01
N ARG A 120 -13.74 1.96 -1.71
CA ARG A 120 -13.59 1.46 -0.35
C ARG A 120 -12.25 1.97 0.18
N LEU A 121 -12.28 2.65 1.32
CA LEU A 121 -11.12 3.12 2.06
C LEU A 121 -11.13 2.46 3.44
N VAL A 122 -9.98 1.93 3.88
CA VAL A 122 -9.85 1.35 5.22
C VAL A 122 -8.64 1.96 5.90
N PHE A 123 -8.85 2.62 7.02
CA PHE A 123 -7.78 3.14 7.87
C PHE A 123 -7.25 2.07 8.83
N LEU A 124 -6.04 2.26 9.37
CA LEU A 124 -5.54 1.40 10.45
C LEU A 124 -6.35 1.52 11.75
N THR A 125 -6.95 2.69 12.00
CA THR A 125 -7.61 3.00 13.27
C THR A 125 -9.02 3.55 13.06
N ARG A 126 -9.87 3.31 14.05
CA ARG A 126 -11.24 3.84 14.09
C ARG A 126 -11.25 5.36 14.11
N ALA A 127 -10.40 5.98 14.93
CA ALA A 127 -10.31 7.43 15.06
C ALA A 127 -9.98 8.13 13.72
N ALA A 128 -9.10 7.56 12.90
CA ALA A 128 -8.81 8.09 11.57
C ALA A 128 -10.04 8.02 10.64
N ALA A 129 -10.82 6.94 10.74
CA ALA A 129 -12.04 6.79 9.96
C ALA A 129 -13.14 7.77 10.39
N GLU A 130 -13.32 7.95 11.70
CA GLU A 130 -14.27 8.93 12.26
C GLU A 130 -13.90 10.36 11.86
N SER A 131 -12.61 10.72 11.95
CA SER A 131 -12.13 12.03 11.54
C SER A 131 -12.39 12.28 10.05
N PHE A 132 -12.16 11.28 9.19
CA PHE A 132 -12.42 11.40 7.75
C PHE A 132 -13.90 11.62 7.43
N ILE A 133 -14.80 10.90 8.10
CA ILE A 133 -16.25 11.10 7.94
C ILE A 133 -16.66 12.47 8.49
N GLY A 134 -16.14 12.87 9.65
CA GLY A 134 -16.40 14.19 10.23
C GLY A 134 -16.02 15.34 9.29
N ASP A 135 -14.85 15.27 8.66
CA ASP A 135 -14.41 16.28 7.69
C ASP A 135 -15.25 16.23 6.41
N ALA A 136 -15.65 15.04 5.95
CA ALA A 136 -16.54 14.89 4.79
C ALA A 136 -17.94 15.46 5.04
N ASP A 137 -18.46 15.33 6.26
CA ASP A 137 -19.78 15.82 6.69
C ASP A 137 -19.78 17.31 7.08
N SER A 138 -18.60 17.90 7.27
CA SER A 138 -18.45 19.33 7.57
C SER A 138 -19.05 20.24 6.49
N ASN A 139 -19.24 21.53 6.81
CA ASN A 139 -19.78 22.49 5.84
C ASN A 139 -18.89 22.64 4.59
N GLU A 140 -17.57 22.61 4.76
CA GLU A 140 -16.63 22.66 3.64
C GLU A 140 -16.63 21.34 2.85
N GLY A 141 -16.70 20.23 3.58
CA GLY A 141 -16.65 18.87 3.05
C GLY A 141 -15.31 18.51 2.41
N LEU A 142 -15.12 17.24 2.10
CA LEU A 142 -13.98 16.79 1.31
C LEU A 142 -14.32 16.87 -0.19
N GLN A 143 -13.42 17.45 -0.98
CA GLN A 143 -13.67 17.71 -2.39
C GLN A 143 -12.52 17.22 -3.28
N ILE A 144 -12.88 16.56 -4.37
CA ILE A 144 -11.95 16.17 -5.44
C ILE A 144 -12.37 16.95 -6.68
N ARG A 145 -11.46 17.74 -7.26
CA ARG A 145 -11.75 18.57 -8.46
C ARG A 145 -12.98 19.49 -8.27
N LYS A 146 -13.12 20.08 -7.07
CA LYS A 146 -14.27 20.91 -6.65
C LYS A 146 -15.61 20.16 -6.53
N GLN A 147 -15.60 18.84 -6.68
CA GLN A 147 -16.77 18.01 -6.44
C GLN A 147 -16.70 17.42 -5.03
N ARG A 148 -17.72 17.67 -4.23
CA ARG A 148 -17.85 17.10 -2.89
C ARG A 148 -18.10 15.59 -2.98
N ILE A 149 -17.32 14.84 -2.21
CA ILE A 149 -17.54 13.40 -2.03
C ILE A 149 -18.54 13.15 -0.89
N ASP A 150 -19.17 11.97 -0.89
CA ASP A 150 -19.86 11.47 0.30
C ASP A 150 -18.99 10.39 0.95
N ALA A 151 -18.88 10.41 2.28
CA ALA A 151 -18.19 9.37 3.05
C ALA A 151 -19.18 8.69 4.00
N LEU A 152 -19.31 7.37 3.90
CA LEU A 152 -20.26 6.58 4.70
C LEU A 152 -19.53 5.40 5.33
N TRP A 153 -19.98 4.93 6.49
CA TRP A 153 -19.52 3.66 7.03
C TRP A 153 -19.76 2.53 6.02
N ASN A 154 -18.72 1.74 5.75
CA ASN A 154 -18.84 0.63 4.83
C ASN A 154 -19.49 -0.58 5.53
N ARG A 155 -20.42 -1.25 4.83
CA ARG A 155 -21.10 -2.46 5.33
C ARG A 155 -20.16 -3.62 5.55
N ASP A 156 -19.15 -3.74 4.69
CA ASP A 156 -18.07 -4.71 4.84
C ASP A 156 -17.05 -4.16 5.83
N LYS A 157 -17.30 -4.40 7.11
CA LYS A 157 -16.55 -3.85 8.23
C LYS A 157 -15.11 -4.38 8.28
N VAL A 158 -14.23 -3.58 8.87
CA VAL A 158 -12.86 -3.99 9.19
C VAL A 158 -12.51 -3.47 10.57
N CYS A 159 -12.19 -4.33 11.52
CA CYS A 159 -11.79 -3.87 12.86
C CYS A 159 -10.37 -3.29 12.81
N PRO A 160 -9.95 -2.52 13.83
CA PRO A 160 -8.66 -1.82 13.84
C PRO A 160 -7.51 -2.76 13.51
N ALA A 161 -6.54 -2.28 12.74
CA ALA A 161 -5.45 -3.12 12.27
C ALA A 161 -4.60 -3.64 13.44
N GLU A 162 -4.09 -4.86 13.30
CA GLU A 162 -3.18 -5.44 14.28
C GLU A 162 -1.90 -4.59 14.43
N THR A 163 -1.29 -4.62 15.62
CA THR A 163 -0.14 -3.79 16.00
C THR A 163 1.01 -3.85 15.00
N HIS A 164 1.21 -4.99 14.34
CA HIS A 164 2.30 -5.16 13.38
C HIS A 164 2.16 -4.25 12.14
N TYR A 165 0.95 -3.77 11.81
CA TYR A 165 0.71 -2.80 10.74
C TYR A 165 1.15 -1.38 11.10
N GLN A 166 1.32 -1.05 12.39
CA GLN A 166 1.76 0.29 12.82
C GLN A 166 3.14 0.64 12.26
N LYS A 167 4.02 -0.36 12.08
CA LYS A 167 5.37 -0.20 11.50
C LYS A 167 5.38 -0.25 9.96
N LYS A 168 4.23 -0.47 9.32
CA LYS A 168 4.08 -0.53 7.86
C LYS A 168 3.54 0.80 7.33
N SER A 169 3.70 0.98 6.03
CA SER A 169 3.25 2.17 5.28
C SER A 169 2.94 1.76 3.85
N ARG A 170 2.02 2.48 3.20
CA ARG A 170 1.80 2.31 1.77
C ARG A 170 2.97 2.82 0.93
N VAL A 171 3.96 3.49 1.53
CA VAL A 171 5.16 3.98 0.86
C VAL A 171 6.36 3.12 1.21
N ILE A 172 7.08 2.65 0.20
CA ILE A 172 8.36 1.96 0.37
C ILE A 172 9.47 2.76 -0.29
N ARG A 173 10.69 2.57 0.21
CA ARG A 173 11.92 2.96 -0.47
C ARG A 173 12.75 1.73 -0.76
N VAL A 174 13.31 1.69 -1.95
CA VAL A 174 14.29 0.70 -2.38
C VAL A 174 15.57 1.44 -2.73
N LYS A 175 16.69 0.99 -2.18
CA LYS A 175 18.03 1.49 -2.50
C LYS A 175 18.83 0.41 -3.21
N GLY A 176 19.60 0.82 -4.21
CA GLY A 176 20.43 -0.09 -5.02
C GLY A 176 21.32 0.63 -6.02
N PRO A 177 22.14 -0.12 -6.78
CA PRO A 177 23.05 0.42 -7.79
C PRO A 177 22.31 1.24 -8.85
N VAL A 178 22.90 2.37 -9.27
CA VAL A 178 22.26 3.39 -10.14
C VAL A 178 21.85 2.84 -11.50
N ASP A 179 22.61 1.90 -12.04
CA ASP A 179 22.40 1.24 -13.33
C ASP A 179 21.40 0.08 -13.25
N LYS A 180 21.08 -0.41 -12.05
CA LYS A 180 20.22 -1.59 -11.82
C LYS A 180 18.87 -1.25 -11.19
N LEU A 181 18.63 0.01 -10.86
CA LEU A 181 17.44 0.46 -10.17
C LEU A 181 16.78 1.63 -10.93
N SER A 182 15.47 1.57 -11.08
CA SER A 182 14.62 2.68 -11.53
C SER A 182 13.16 2.38 -11.16
N VAL A 183 12.31 3.40 -11.14
CA VAL A 183 10.86 3.23 -10.99
C VAL A 183 10.32 2.23 -12.01
N LYS A 184 10.70 2.36 -13.29
CA LYS A 184 10.21 1.51 -14.37
C LYS A 184 10.57 0.03 -14.18
N MET A 185 11.79 -0.24 -13.68
CA MET A 185 12.23 -1.61 -13.41
C MET A 185 11.46 -2.24 -12.25
N LEU A 186 11.27 -1.52 -11.14
CA LEU A 186 10.51 -2.03 -10.00
C LEU A 186 9.03 -2.21 -10.34
N ASP A 187 8.42 -1.26 -11.07
CA ASP A 187 7.04 -1.37 -11.54
C ASP A 187 6.84 -2.63 -12.39
N LYS A 188 7.71 -2.85 -13.39
CA LYS A 188 7.67 -4.07 -14.22
C LYS A 188 7.88 -5.34 -13.39
N PHE A 189 8.85 -5.31 -12.47
CA PHE A 189 9.15 -6.44 -11.61
C PHE A 189 7.95 -6.80 -10.72
N PHE A 190 7.40 -5.85 -9.97
CA PHE A 190 6.25 -6.11 -9.10
C PHE A 190 5.00 -6.50 -9.88
N LYS A 191 4.75 -5.94 -11.07
CA LYS A 191 3.61 -6.32 -11.93
C LYS A 191 3.67 -7.78 -12.37
N SER A 192 4.87 -8.35 -12.46
CA SER A 192 5.04 -9.79 -12.74
C SER A 192 4.71 -10.70 -11.54
N LYS A 193 4.45 -10.12 -10.36
CA LYS A 193 4.34 -10.85 -9.08
C LYS A 193 2.99 -10.63 -8.39
N PHE A 194 2.47 -9.41 -8.38
CA PHE A 194 1.17 -9.09 -7.79
C PHE A 194 0.54 -7.87 -8.45
N ALA A 195 -0.78 -7.75 -8.32
CA ALA A 195 -1.53 -6.59 -8.77
C ALA A 195 -1.41 -5.45 -7.74
N PHE A 196 -1.17 -4.23 -8.21
CA PHE A 196 -1.13 -3.05 -7.35
C PHE A 196 -1.52 -1.79 -8.12
N GLN A 197 -1.78 -0.73 -7.37
CA GLN A 197 -2.04 0.60 -7.88
C GLN A 197 -1.01 1.57 -7.29
N LEU A 198 -0.30 2.27 -8.16
CA LEU A 198 0.70 3.25 -7.76
C LEU A 198 0.06 4.64 -7.75
N VAL A 199 0.14 5.32 -6.60
CA VAL A 199 -0.34 6.69 -6.41
C VAL A 199 0.72 7.69 -6.88
N ALA A 200 1.98 7.45 -6.50
CA ALA A 200 3.11 8.30 -6.87
C ALA A 200 4.43 7.51 -6.82
N SER A 201 5.46 8.04 -7.48
CA SER A 201 6.82 7.52 -7.40
C SER A 201 7.86 8.62 -7.59
N LYS A 202 9.03 8.43 -6.98
CA LYS A 202 10.18 9.34 -7.11
C LYS A 202 11.46 8.53 -7.17
N GLU A 203 12.48 9.05 -7.83
CA GLU A 203 13.83 8.49 -7.79
C GLU A 203 14.89 9.57 -7.68
N TRP A 204 15.96 9.30 -6.94
CA TRP A 204 17.09 10.21 -6.76
C TRP A 204 18.37 9.41 -6.48
N ILE A 205 19.52 10.06 -6.61
CA ILE A 205 20.83 9.49 -6.25
C ILE A 205 21.26 10.10 -4.92
N GLU A 206 21.63 9.26 -3.96
CA GLU A 206 22.17 9.67 -2.67
C GLU A 206 23.68 9.96 -2.77
N ARG A 207 24.23 10.62 -1.74
CA ARG A 207 25.64 11.06 -1.73
C ARG A 207 26.64 9.91 -1.84
N ASP A 208 26.25 8.71 -1.43
CA ASP A 208 27.05 7.50 -1.53
C ASP A 208 27.00 6.87 -2.94
N GLY A 209 26.39 7.55 -3.90
CA GLY A 209 26.34 7.12 -5.30
C GLY A 209 25.30 6.04 -5.58
N TYR A 210 24.48 5.65 -4.59
CA TYR A 210 23.38 4.71 -4.80
C TYR A 210 22.09 5.41 -5.19
N LYS A 211 21.25 4.75 -5.98
CA LYS A 211 19.91 5.26 -6.31
C LYS A 211 18.93 4.82 -5.24
N VAL A 212 17.99 5.70 -4.92
CA VAL A 212 16.79 5.39 -4.14
C VAL A 212 15.56 5.61 -5.01
N VAL A 213 14.66 4.64 -4.98
CA VAL A 213 13.33 4.72 -5.60
C VAL A 213 12.29 4.65 -4.48
N GLU A 214 11.42 5.65 -4.41
CA GLU A 214 10.26 5.69 -3.54
C GLU A 214 9.00 5.36 -4.36
N MET A 215 8.20 4.41 -3.87
CA MET A 215 6.93 4.01 -4.49
C MET A 215 5.80 4.11 -3.46
N SER A 216 4.79 4.90 -3.79
CA SER A 216 3.60 5.10 -2.95
C SER A 216 2.43 4.29 -3.52
N PHE A 217 2.10 3.18 -2.87
CA PHE A 217 0.98 2.31 -3.24
C PHE A 217 -0.35 2.88 -2.71
N SER A 218 -1.48 2.35 -3.21
CA SER A 218 -2.80 2.69 -2.67
C SER A 218 -3.14 1.96 -1.38
N SER A 219 -2.46 0.86 -1.07
CA SER A 219 -2.73 0.03 0.11
C SER A 219 -1.46 -0.45 0.81
N ILE A 220 -1.54 -0.65 2.12
CA ILE A 220 -0.54 -1.46 2.85
C ILE A 220 -0.74 -2.94 2.53
N ARG A 221 -1.93 -3.46 2.86
CA ARG A 221 -2.25 -4.89 2.71
C ARG A 221 -2.24 -5.26 1.23
N ALA A 222 -1.65 -6.41 0.91
CA ALA A 222 -1.55 -6.99 -0.43
C ALA A 222 -0.81 -6.15 -1.50
N GLN A 223 -0.36 -4.92 -1.19
CA GLN A 223 0.41 -4.08 -2.12
C GLN A 223 1.79 -3.76 -1.55
N SER A 224 1.96 -2.68 -0.77
CA SER A 224 3.29 -2.32 -0.27
C SER A 224 3.91 -3.42 0.59
N GLU A 225 3.10 -4.14 1.36
CA GLU A 225 3.51 -5.32 2.12
C GLU A 225 4.04 -6.44 1.20
N SER A 226 3.34 -6.70 0.09
CA SER A 226 3.75 -7.70 -0.90
C SER A 226 5.00 -7.26 -1.64
N ALA A 227 5.15 -5.96 -1.91
CA ALA A 227 6.36 -5.39 -2.50
C ALA A 227 7.58 -5.61 -1.60
N VAL A 228 7.47 -5.32 -0.30
CA VAL A 228 8.56 -5.54 0.67
C VAL A 228 8.87 -7.03 0.82
N LYS A 229 7.84 -7.89 0.94
CA LYS A 229 8.03 -9.35 1.04
C LYS A 229 8.71 -9.91 -0.20
N CYS A 230 8.16 -9.61 -1.38
CA CYS A 230 8.72 -10.01 -2.67
C CYS A 230 10.17 -9.54 -2.81
N PHE A 231 10.44 -8.26 -2.53
CA PHE A 231 11.81 -7.74 -2.63
C PHE A 231 12.78 -8.48 -1.70
N ARG A 232 12.39 -8.72 -0.44
CA ARG A 232 13.22 -9.46 0.52
C ARG A 232 13.44 -10.91 0.14
N GLU A 233 12.47 -11.58 -0.48
CA GLU A 233 12.64 -12.97 -0.92
C GLU A 233 13.58 -13.10 -2.13
N PHE A 234 13.58 -12.11 -3.03
CA PHE A 234 14.47 -12.09 -4.20
C PHE A 234 15.87 -11.57 -3.88
N PHE A 235 15.98 -10.48 -3.13
CA PHE A 235 17.24 -9.79 -2.88
C PHE A 235 17.80 -10.05 -1.50
N GLY A 236 16.99 -10.38 -0.50
CA GLY A 236 17.47 -10.69 0.86
C GLY A 236 18.20 -12.04 0.98
N LYS A 237 18.07 -12.92 -0.02
CA LYS A 237 18.89 -14.14 -0.17
C LYS A 237 20.26 -13.86 -0.78
N ILE A 238 20.43 -12.67 -1.36
CA ILE A 238 21.72 -12.16 -1.80
C ILE A 238 22.21 -11.36 -0.60
N GLU A 239 23.21 -11.85 0.13
CA GLU A 239 23.90 -11.08 1.18
C GLU A 239 24.64 -9.89 0.55
N SER A 240 23.89 -8.92 0.05
CA SER A 240 24.39 -7.75 -0.63
C SER A 240 23.93 -6.54 0.16
N GLU A 241 24.87 -5.90 0.84
CA GLU A 241 24.65 -4.62 1.50
C GLU A 241 24.20 -3.51 0.54
N GLU A 242 24.33 -3.74 -0.78
CA GLU A 242 23.95 -2.81 -1.85
C GLU A 242 22.43 -2.62 -1.95
N TRP A 243 21.63 -3.65 -1.63
CA TRP A 243 20.18 -3.62 -1.80
C TRP A 243 19.45 -3.49 -0.46
N LYS A 244 18.64 -2.45 -0.33
CA LYS A 244 17.84 -2.22 0.90
C LYS A 244 16.41 -1.87 0.55
N VAL A 245 15.46 -2.38 1.34
CA VAL A 245 14.05 -2.01 1.26
C VAL A 245 13.49 -1.70 2.65
N TRP A 246 12.79 -0.58 2.77
CA TRP A 246 12.15 -0.17 4.02
C TRP A 246 10.89 0.65 3.76
N TYR A 247 10.02 0.73 4.78
CA TYR A 247 8.85 1.59 4.74
C TYR A 247 9.26 3.05 4.98
N SER A 248 8.70 3.95 4.18
CA SER A 248 8.80 5.40 4.40
C SER A 248 7.54 5.90 5.10
N ARG A 249 7.51 7.18 5.48
CA ARG A 249 6.33 7.79 6.09
C ARG A 249 5.14 7.71 5.14
N ASP A 250 3.96 7.39 5.68
CA ASP A 250 2.70 7.46 4.94
C ASP A 250 2.22 8.92 4.89
N PRO A 251 2.07 9.55 3.70
CA PRO A 251 1.57 10.92 3.58
C PRO A 251 0.16 11.09 4.15
N CYS A 252 -0.63 10.01 4.22
CA CYS A 252 -1.97 10.04 4.78
C CYS A 252 -1.96 10.04 6.31
N SER A 253 -0.81 9.75 6.95
CA SER A 253 -0.68 9.85 8.40
C SER A 253 -0.37 11.30 8.77
N PRO A 254 -1.13 11.90 9.71
CA PRO A 254 -0.82 13.22 10.25
C PRO A 254 0.65 13.31 10.64
N VAL A 255 1.26 14.47 10.40
CA VAL A 255 2.57 14.74 11.00
C VAL A 255 2.33 14.72 12.49
N GLU A 256 3.03 13.88 13.25
CA GLU A 256 3.12 14.13 14.70
C GLU A 256 3.75 15.52 14.83
N THR A 257 2.95 16.54 15.13
CA THR A 257 3.44 17.80 15.63
C THR A 257 4.08 17.47 16.97
N SER A 258 5.38 17.19 16.95
CA SER A 258 6.14 17.01 18.16
C SER A 258 5.87 18.23 19.03
N ALA A 259 5.28 18.03 20.21
CA ALA A 259 5.09 19.05 21.23
C ALA A 259 6.45 19.43 21.87
N TYR A 260 7.44 19.77 21.03
CA TYR A 260 8.61 20.50 21.49
C TYR A 260 8.16 21.96 21.65
N PRO A 261 8.29 22.56 22.85
CA PRO A 261 8.02 23.97 23.00
C PRO A 261 8.93 24.72 22.03
N GLN A 262 8.33 25.57 21.20
CA GLN A 262 9.07 26.51 20.36
C GLN A 262 10.04 27.26 21.26
N ARG A 263 11.33 26.91 21.22
CA ARG A 263 12.37 27.79 21.74
C ARG A 263 12.29 29.05 20.90
N ASN A 264 11.71 30.09 21.49
CA ASN A 264 11.69 31.44 20.96
C ASN A 264 13.10 31.78 20.45
N LEU A 265 13.27 31.89 19.13
CA LEU A 265 14.51 32.34 18.49
C LEU A 265 14.80 33.84 18.73
N ARG A 266 14.16 34.46 19.73
CA ARG A 266 14.33 35.86 20.14
C ARG A 266 15.21 36.04 21.38
N SER A 267 15.81 34.99 21.93
CA SER A 267 16.67 35.09 23.12
C SER A 267 18.16 34.77 22.86
N LEU A 268 18.62 34.86 21.61
CA LEU A 268 20.04 34.71 21.26
C LEU A 268 20.75 36.02 20.88
N GLU A 269 20.08 37.17 21.06
CA GLU A 269 20.75 38.46 21.16
C GLU A 269 21.04 38.74 22.63
N ASN A 270 22.19 38.23 23.13
CA ASN A 270 22.97 38.79 24.24
C ASN A 270 24.01 37.78 24.73
N TRP A 271 25.01 37.48 23.90
CA TRP A 271 26.31 37.00 24.36
C TRP A 271 27.38 37.75 23.54
N ARG A 272 27.79 38.91 24.08
CA ARG A 272 29.12 39.50 23.88
C ARG A 272 29.99 39.03 25.03
#